data_AF-A0A5M7BDV3-F1
#
_entry.id   AF-A0A5M7BDV3-F1
#
_cell.length_a   1.000
_cell.length_b   1.000
_cell.length_c   1.000
_cell.angle_alpha   90.00
_cell.angle_beta   90.00
_cell.angle_gamma   90.00
#
_symmetry.space_group_name_H-M   'P 1'
#
loop_
_entity.id
_entity.type
_entity.pdbx_description
1 polymer ?
#
loop_
_entity_poly.entity_id
_entity_poly.type
_entity_poly.pdbx_seq_one_letter_code
_entity_poly.pdbx_strand_id
1 'polypeptide(L)'
;MAGIDRRGFLRAAGITGAVLGSGLLSAAPSFARGTRPQLAYSAGTTLQAAAQPEAGEGYRRLTAGPGWPQVVRTDLVVGRTDRVDRRVPVVAFTQFTDLHVVDAQSPARFEYVHPLAGGAFRPQETLTALGAAHLVRRVNSLPGAPVTGRPIDFVITTGDSTDNHELAELDWYFGVLNGGRVAPNTGDPNAYEGVQDSGDPLYWHPDGGVADRYRELGYPVLPGLLGDALRPFDSPGLRMPWYAVFGNHDNSVVGTVPDQLIPGLADWYTGSRKIIGRDEREKREIVALMEGRSQQRTASVMDTRTGLIRTVTPDERRRPFDTEEFIRAHRDPANTGPGPVGHGFSSDHDEPYYTFRIAPGVTGISLDSTNTAGFAEGSLGLAQFRWLEKVLTAGSSEYYDELGRKQRQSVTDELFLLFSHHTSGTMTALLPDFRRPGEIRKSGASVVRLLKRFPNVLAWVNGHTHRNTITPHHADDPACGFWEINTASHVDFPQLARIIELVDNEDGTLSLFTTLVEADSPYQADYDDRSPAALAALYRELSFNNPHTDLAQLGELGDRNTELLVPGRMPTR
;
A
#
# COMPACT_ATOMS: atom_id res chain seq x y z
N MET A 1 -23.79 41.31 -15.05
CA MET A 1 -23.13 41.66 -13.77
C MET A 1 -23.13 40.43 -12.90
N ALA A 2 -21.93 40.02 -12.43
CA ALA A 2 -21.55 39.05 -11.39
C ALA A 2 -22.53 37.89 -11.05
N GLY A 3 -22.13 36.62 -10.99
CA GLY A 3 -20.80 36.03 -10.87
C GLY A 3 -20.85 34.50 -11.02
N ILE A 4 -19.65 33.95 -11.10
CA ILE A 4 -19.27 32.55 -11.33
C ILE A 4 -19.61 31.68 -10.12
N ASP A 5 -20.09 30.44 -10.34
CA ASP A 5 -19.73 29.33 -9.44
C ASP A 5 -19.59 27.98 -10.17
N ARG A 6 -18.60 27.22 -9.71
CA ARG A 6 -18.09 25.93 -10.16
C ARG A 6 -18.84 24.82 -9.43
N ARG A 7 -19.38 23.84 -10.15
CA ARG A 7 -19.61 22.46 -9.66
C ARG A 7 -19.91 21.55 -10.85
N GLY A 8 -18.86 20.92 -11.37
CA GLY A 8 -18.97 19.69 -12.13
C GLY A 8 -18.41 18.57 -11.26
N PHE A 9 -19.19 17.52 -11.04
CA PHE A 9 -18.86 16.12 -11.37
C PHE A 9 -19.73 15.18 -10.51
N LEU A 10 -20.69 14.49 -11.13
CA LEU A 10 -21.04 13.08 -10.90
C LEU A 10 -22.26 12.65 -11.74
N ARG A 11 -22.09 11.47 -12.39
CA ARG A 11 -23.10 10.48 -12.86
C ARG A 11 -23.85 10.82 -14.16
N ALA A 12 -24.12 9.91 -15.10
CA ALA A 12 -23.90 8.46 -15.22
C ALA A 12 -24.26 7.95 -16.65
N ALA A 13 -23.75 6.75 -16.97
CA ALA A 13 -24.40 5.62 -17.65
C ALA A 13 -24.85 5.63 -19.14
N GLY A 14 -24.53 4.49 -19.79
CA GLY A 14 -25.20 3.88 -20.96
C GLY A 14 -24.52 4.17 -22.29
N ILE A 15 -24.17 3.21 -23.16
CA ILE A 15 -24.99 2.12 -23.70
C ILE A 15 -24.05 1.13 -24.46
N THR A 16 -24.24 -0.17 -24.19
CA THR A 16 -24.25 -1.36 -25.09
C THR A 16 -23.13 -1.61 -26.11
N GLY A 17 -22.63 -2.85 -26.08
CA GLY A 17 -21.59 -3.35 -26.98
C GLY A 17 -22.02 -3.58 -28.43
N ALA A 18 -21.09 -3.35 -29.34
CA ALA A 18 -20.90 -4.11 -30.57
C ALA A 18 -19.45 -3.88 -31.05
N VAL A 19 -18.69 -4.96 -31.20
CA VAL A 19 -17.41 -4.98 -31.93
C VAL A 19 -17.71 -4.67 -33.39
N LEU A 20 -17.11 -3.61 -33.95
CA LEU A 20 -16.70 -3.52 -35.36
C LEU A 20 -15.74 -2.33 -35.50
N GLY A 21 -14.53 -2.59 -36.01
CA GLY A 21 -13.44 -1.63 -36.08
C GLY A 21 -13.66 -0.52 -37.11
N SER A 22 -13.08 0.65 -36.83
CA SER A 22 -12.52 1.64 -37.77
C SER A 22 -11.88 2.76 -36.96
N GLY A 23 -10.66 3.15 -37.32
CA GLY A 23 -9.77 3.98 -36.52
C GLY A 23 -10.25 5.41 -36.28
N LEU A 24 -9.93 5.90 -35.08
CA LEU A 24 -9.74 7.33 -34.79
C LEU A 24 -8.43 7.46 -34.01
N LEU A 25 -7.47 8.13 -34.65
CA LEU A 25 -6.16 8.47 -34.11
C LEU A 25 -6.33 9.54 -33.01
N SER A 26 -6.46 9.11 -31.76
CA SER A 26 -6.06 9.92 -30.61
C SER A 26 -4.54 9.85 -30.49
N ALA A 27 -3.90 11.00 -30.22
CA ALA A 27 -2.46 11.09 -30.03
C ALA A 27 -2.04 10.24 -28.82
N ALA A 28 -1.65 8.99 -29.09
CA ALA A 28 -1.10 8.08 -28.10
C ALA A 28 0.28 8.60 -27.65
N PRO A 29 0.63 8.49 -26.36
CA PRO A 29 2.02 8.65 -25.96
C PRO A 29 2.87 7.71 -26.81
N SER A 30 3.97 8.24 -27.37
CA SER A 30 4.88 7.49 -28.22
C SER A 30 5.55 6.38 -27.42
N PHE A 31 4.95 5.19 -27.37
CA PHE A 31 5.64 3.98 -26.95
C PHE A 31 6.69 3.65 -28.01
N ALA A 32 7.93 4.06 -27.79
CA ALA A 32 9.02 3.62 -28.63
C ALA A 32 9.10 2.09 -28.53
N ARG A 33 8.98 1.38 -29.66
CA ARG A 33 9.48 0.00 -29.80
C ARG A 33 11.01 0.05 -29.76
N GLY A 34 11.56 0.42 -28.61
CA GLY A 34 12.99 0.36 -28.32
C GLY A 34 13.33 -1.01 -27.74
N THR A 35 14.45 -1.58 -28.21
CA THR A 35 15.21 -2.73 -27.68
C THR A 35 14.60 -3.41 -26.44
N ARG A 36 14.16 -4.69 -26.59
CA ARG A 36 13.80 -5.52 -25.45
C ARG A 36 14.95 -5.47 -24.43
N PRO A 37 14.70 -5.14 -23.16
CA PRO A 37 15.73 -5.11 -22.14
C PRO A 37 16.38 -6.49 -22.05
N GLN A 38 17.70 -6.54 -21.93
CA GLN A 38 18.37 -7.75 -21.53
C GLN A 38 18.03 -8.00 -20.06
N LEU A 39 17.05 -8.86 -19.81
CA LEU A 39 16.69 -9.29 -18.46
C LEU A 39 17.74 -10.28 -17.96
N ALA A 40 18.10 -10.19 -16.68
CA ALA A 40 18.87 -11.24 -16.02
C ALA A 40 18.04 -12.52 -15.88
N TYR A 41 16.76 -12.38 -15.52
CA TYR A 41 15.77 -13.46 -15.48
C TYR A 41 14.35 -12.89 -15.44
N SER A 42 13.34 -13.75 -15.66
CA SER A 42 11.91 -13.38 -15.51
C SER A 42 11.15 -14.24 -14.50
N ALA A 43 11.68 -15.41 -14.15
CA ALA A 43 11.00 -16.37 -13.29
C ALA A 43 10.61 -15.79 -11.92
N GLY A 44 9.39 -16.07 -11.45
CA GLY A 44 8.87 -15.56 -10.18
C GLY A 44 8.43 -14.09 -10.21
N THR A 45 8.40 -13.46 -11.38
CA THR A 45 7.92 -12.07 -11.57
C THR A 45 6.80 -12.01 -12.60
N THR A 46 6.08 -10.88 -12.62
CA THR A 46 5.06 -10.64 -13.64
C THR A 46 5.64 -10.55 -15.06
N LEU A 47 6.96 -10.47 -15.25
CA LEU A 47 7.59 -10.57 -16.58
C LEU A 47 7.45 -11.99 -17.19
N GLN A 48 7.32 -13.03 -16.35
CA GLN A 48 7.11 -14.41 -16.81
C GLN A 48 5.63 -14.74 -16.95
N ALA A 49 4.86 -14.51 -15.88
CA ALA A 49 3.44 -14.84 -15.78
C ALA A 49 2.77 -13.94 -14.74
N ALA A 50 1.50 -13.64 -14.96
CA ALA A 50 0.67 -12.92 -14.00
C ALA A 50 -0.70 -13.60 -13.90
N ALA A 51 -1.37 -13.47 -12.77
CA ALA A 51 -2.69 -14.05 -12.58
C ALA A 51 -3.66 -13.52 -13.63
N GLN A 52 -4.41 -14.45 -14.22
CA GLN A 52 -5.51 -14.16 -15.11
C GLN A 52 -6.73 -14.97 -14.65
N PRO A 53 -7.93 -14.39 -14.60
CA PRO A 53 -9.12 -15.17 -14.31
C PRO A 53 -9.43 -16.15 -15.45
N GLU A 54 -9.98 -17.30 -15.09
CA GLU A 54 -10.58 -18.22 -16.06
C GLU A 54 -11.69 -17.54 -16.86
N ALA A 55 -12.01 -18.10 -18.04
CA ALA A 55 -13.11 -17.61 -18.86
C ALA A 55 -14.47 -17.91 -18.18
N GLY A 56 -15.43 -17.01 -18.36
CA GLY A 56 -16.77 -17.13 -17.78
C GLY A 56 -17.21 -15.86 -17.05
N GLU A 57 -18.33 -15.97 -16.32
CA GLU A 57 -18.93 -14.93 -15.49
C GLU A 57 -19.12 -15.44 -14.06
N GLY A 58 -19.36 -14.53 -13.10
CA GLY A 58 -19.52 -14.87 -11.68
C GLY A 58 -18.19 -15.14 -10.98
N TYR A 59 -18.22 -16.01 -9.97
CA TYR A 59 -17.02 -16.46 -9.26
C TYR A 59 -16.09 -17.23 -10.20
N ARG A 60 -14.84 -16.80 -10.30
CA ARG A 60 -13.84 -17.34 -11.22
C ARG A 60 -12.54 -17.63 -10.53
N ARG A 61 -11.95 -18.77 -10.88
CA ARG A 61 -10.63 -19.14 -10.41
C ARG A 61 -9.56 -18.36 -11.14
N LEU A 62 -8.39 -18.22 -10.52
CA LEU A 62 -7.23 -17.61 -11.16
C LEU A 62 -6.39 -18.68 -11.85
N THR A 63 -5.72 -18.37 -12.95
CA THR A 63 -4.77 -19.25 -13.62
C THR A 63 -3.52 -18.47 -14.01
N ALA A 64 -2.47 -19.17 -14.41
CA ALA A 64 -1.28 -18.54 -14.95
C ALA A 64 -1.60 -17.90 -16.31
N GLY A 65 -1.64 -16.57 -16.36
CA GLY A 65 -1.74 -15.80 -17.58
C GLY A 65 -0.36 -15.45 -18.18
N PRO A 66 -0.34 -14.82 -19.37
CA PRO A 66 0.90 -14.37 -19.98
C PRO A 66 1.57 -13.28 -19.12
N GLY A 67 2.90 -13.29 -19.08
CA GLY A 67 3.67 -12.22 -18.45
C GLY A 67 3.42 -10.85 -19.09
N TRP A 68 3.57 -9.80 -18.29
CA TRP A 68 3.45 -8.41 -18.71
C TRP A 68 4.77 -7.87 -19.27
N PRO A 69 4.74 -7.20 -20.43
CA PRO A 69 5.95 -6.68 -21.04
C PRO A 69 6.54 -5.54 -20.21
N GLN A 70 7.85 -5.33 -20.34
CA GLN A 70 8.46 -4.10 -19.84
C GLN A 70 8.18 -2.94 -20.81
N VAL A 71 7.77 -1.78 -20.27
CA VAL A 71 7.55 -0.54 -21.02
C VAL A 71 8.62 0.50 -20.66
N VAL A 72 9.29 1.05 -21.66
CA VAL A 72 10.22 2.17 -21.46
C VAL A 72 9.46 3.49 -21.48
N ARG A 73 9.64 4.31 -20.45
CA ARG A 73 9.02 5.63 -20.29
C ARG A 73 10.06 6.74 -20.33
N THR A 74 9.94 7.59 -21.35
CA THR A 74 10.85 8.70 -21.65
C THR A 74 10.22 10.06 -21.35
N ASP A 75 9.18 10.09 -20.53
CA ASP A 75 8.36 11.30 -20.31
C ASP A 75 9.19 12.46 -19.73
N LEU A 76 10.12 12.16 -18.82
CA LEU A 76 11.00 13.18 -18.22
C LEU A 76 12.26 13.44 -19.05
N VAL A 77 12.87 12.39 -19.62
CA VAL A 77 14.09 12.50 -20.42
C VAL A 77 14.22 11.34 -21.42
N VAL A 78 14.92 11.59 -22.52
CA VAL A 78 15.31 10.56 -23.49
C VAL A 78 16.77 10.20 -23.27
N GLY A 79 17.02 8.94 -22.95
CA GLY A 79 18.38 8.38 -22.82
C GLY A 79 18.94 7.95 -24.18
N ARG A 80 20.24 7.67 -24.22
CA ARG A 80 20.89 7.14 -25.42
C ARG A 80 20.41 5.73 -25.72
N THR A 81 20.52 5.32 -26.98
CA THR A 81 20.14 3.97 -27.42
C THR A 81 21.11 2.90 -26.94
N ASP A 82 22.39 3.24 -26.80
CA ASP A 82 23.46 2.34 -26.32
C ASP A 82 23.54 2.24 -24.78
N ARG A 83 22.61 2.87 -24.05
CA ARG A 83 22.59 2.83 -22.58
C ARG A 83 22.43 1.40 -22.04
N VAL A 84 21.67 0.55 -22.74
CA VAL A 84 21.40 -0.83 -22.33
C VAL A 84 22.71 -1.61 -22.12
N ASP A 85 23.75 -1.30 -22.89
CA ASP A 85 25.05 -1.97 -22.85
C ASP A 85 26.05 -1.34 -21.85
N ARG A 86 25.71 -0.18 -21.26
CA ARG A 86 26.59 0.62 -20.39
C ARG A 86 26.12 0.68 -18.94
N ARG A 87 24.85 0.36 -18.71
CA ARG A 87 24.16 0.46 -17.43
C ARG A 87 24.97 -0.14 -16.28
N VAL A 88 25.15 0.66 -15.22
CA VAL A 88 25.76 0.19 -13.98
C VAL A 88 24.73 0.17 -12.85
N PRO A 89 24.42 -1.03 -12.30
CA PRO A 89 23.47 -1.15 -11.20
C PRO A 89 23.95 -0.42 -9.94
N VAL A 90 23.05 0.35 -9.31
CA VAL A 90 23.35 1.13 -8.10
C VAL A 90 22.76 0.46 -6.87
N VAL A 91 21.44 0.22 -6.89
CA VAL A 91 20.69 -0.41 -5.79
C VAL A 91 19.47 -1.14 -6.34
N ALA A 92 19.02 -2.18 -5.64
CA ALA A 92 17.73 -2.82 -5.89
C ALA A 92 16.99 -3.06 -4.57
N PHE A 93 15.71 -2.75 -4.50
CA PHE A 93 14.89 -2.96 -3.31
C PHE A 93 13.47 -3.38 -3.68
N THR A 94 12.74 -3.94 -2.72
CA THR A 94 11.31 -4.28 -2.91
C THR A 94 10.43 -3.38 -2.04
N GLN A 95 9.38 -2.84 -2.63
CA GLN A 95 8.31 -2.14 -1.92
C GLN A 95 7.20 -3.14 -1.57
N PHE A 96 6.86 -3.18 -0.28
CA PHE A 96 5.58 -3.66 0.21
C PHE A 96 4.70 -2.47 0.61
N THR A 97 3.38 -2.60 0.50
CA THR A 97 2.45 -1.55 0.91
C THR A 97 1.09 -2.12 1.22
N ASP A 98 0.38 -1.49 2.18
CA ASP A 98 -1.02 -1.81 2.46
C ASP A 98 -1.18 -3.33 2.67
N LEU A 99 -0.32 -3.88 3.56
CA LEU A 99 -0.36 -5.29 3.95
C LEU A 99 -1.68 -5.62 4.60
N HIS A 100 -2.17 -4.68 5.43
CA HIS A 100 -3.37 -4.81 6.24
C HIS A 100 -3.36 -6.18 6.91
N VAL A 101 -2.39 -6.41 7.80
CA VAL A 101 -2.45 -7.56 8.68
C VAL A 101 -3.66 -7.35 9.58
N VAL A 102 -4.70 -8.17 9.40
CA VAL A 102 -6.06 -7.92 9.90
C VAL A 102 -6.41 -8.90 11.01
N ASP A 103 -6.90 -8.38 12.15
CA ASP A 103 -7.78 -9.13 13.05
C ASP A 103 -9.22 -9.07 12.53
N ALA A 104 -9.60 -10.07 11.73
CA ALA A 104 -10.94 -10.17 11.16
C ALA A 104 -12.04 -10.43 12.22
N GLN A 105 -11.65 -10.69 13.46
CA GLN A 105 -12.54 -10.96 14.59
C GLN A 105 -12.70 -9.75 15.51
N SER A 106 -11.89 -8.71 15.32
CA SER A 106 -11.92 -7.52 16.16
C SER A 106 -13.34 -6.93 16.23
N PRO A 107 -13.83 -6.57 17.44
CA PRO A 107 -15.10 -5.89 17.57
C PRO A 107 -15.06 -4.47 16.97
N ALA A 108 -13.88 -3.84 16.91
CA ALA A 108 -13.66 -2.45 16.50
C ALA A 108 -13.60 -2.26 14.97
N ARG A 109 -14.53 -2.87 14.24
CA ARG A 109 -14.62 -2.83 12.78
C ARG A 109 -16.01 -2.36 12.34
N PHE A 110 -16.09 -1.82 11.12
CA PHE A 110 -17.34 -1.34 10.52
C PHE A 110 -17.79 -2.22 9.35
N GLU A 111 -17.60 -3.54 9.40
CA GLU A 111 -17.80 -4.42 8.23
C GLU A 111 -19.19 -4.29 7.60
N TYR A 112 -20.19 -3.92 8.40
CA TYR A 112 -21.58 -3.73 7.97
C TYR A 112 -21.78 -2.58 6.98
N VAL A 113 -20.80 -1.68 6.80
CA VAL A 113 -20.85 -0.61 5.79
C VAL A 113 -20.27 -1.04 4.44
N HIS A 114 -19.76 -2.27 4.30
CA HIS A 114 -19.14 -2.72 3.05
C HIS A 114 -20.00 -2.57 1.79
N PRO A 115 -21.35 -2.61 1.80
CA PRO A 115 -22.13 -2.36 0.58
C PRO A 115 -22.05 -0.91 0.07
N LEU A 116 -21.60 0.02 0.92
CA LEU A 116 -21.43 1.44 0.62
C LEU A 116 -19.95 1.83 0.49
N ALA A 117 -19.06 1.16 1.24
CA ALA A 117 -17.62 1.37 1.24
C ALA A 117 -16.89 0.02 1.21
N GLY A 118 -16.54 -0.46 0.02
CA GLY A 118 -16.11 -1.85 -0.21
C GLY A 118 -14.91 -2.32 0.61
N GLY A 119 -14.02 -1.41 1.03
CA GLY A 119 -12.86 -1.73 1.86
C GLY A 119 -13.17 -2.04 3.33
N ALA A 120 -14.43 -1.94 3.78
CA ALA A 120 -14.80 -2.23 5.17
C ALA A 120 -14.89 -3.75 5.47
N PHE A 121 -15.04 -4.59 4.45
CA PHE A 121 -15.04 -6.05 4.60
C PHE A 121 -14.62 -6.71 3.29
N ARG A 122 -13.71 -7.68 3.39
CA ARG A 122 -13.33 -8.53 2.25
C ARG A 122 -13.41 -10.01 2.65
N PRO A 123 -13.92 -10.88 1.77
CA PRO A 123 -14.06 -12.32 2.04
C PRO A 123 -12.76 -13.03 2.47
N GLN A 124 -11.61 -12.49 2.07
CA GLN A 124 -10.28 -13.05 2.29
C GLN A 124 -9.53 -12.55 3.53
N GLU A 125 -10.10 -11.62 4.32
CA GLU A 125 -9.38 -10.90 5.40
C GLU A 125 -8.76 -11.82 6.47
N THR A 126 -9.39 -12.97 6.73
CA THR A 126 -8.87 -14.00 7.66
C THR A 126 -7.54 -14.62 7.23
N LEU A 127 -7.14 -14.46 5.96
CA LEU A 127 -5.92 -15.04 5.39
C LEU A 127 -4.80 -14.01 5.15
N THR A 128 -4.97 -12.75 5.55
CA THR A 128 -4.03 -11.64 5.29
C THR A 128 -2.61 -11.93 5.77
N ALA A 129 -2.44 -12.35 7.04
CA ALA A 129 -1.13 -12.68 7.60
C ALA A 129 -0.43 -13.82 6.85
N LEU A 130 -1.18 -14.86 6.45
CA LEU A 130 -0.64 -15.98 5.69
C LEU A 130 -0.28 -15.56 4.26
N GLY A 131 -1.13 -14.77 3.61
CA GLY A 131 -0.85 -14.18 2.29
C GLY A 131 0.43 -13.35 2.29
N ALA A 132 0.61 -12.50 3.30
CA ALA A 132 1.83 -11.71 3.51
C ALA A 132 3.07 -12.59 3.70
N ALA A 133 3.00 -13.68 4.46
CA ALA A 133 4.11 -14.62 4.60
C ALA A 133 4.50 -15.32 3.28
N HIS A 134 3.53 -15.56 2.40
CA HIS A 134 3.79 -16.06 1.05
C HIS A 134 4.38 -14.98 0.11
N LEU A 135 4.07 -13.70 0.33
CA LEU A 135 4.75 -12.60 -0.36
C LEU A 135 6.22 -12.50 0.08
N VAL A 136 6.50 -12.60 1.39
CA VAL A 136 7.86 -12.70 1.93
C VAL A 136 8.61 -13.89 1.32
N ARG A 137 7.95 -15.06 1.22
CA ARG A 137 8.53 -16.24 0.57
C ARG A 137 8.89 -15.97 -0.89
N ARG A 138 8.04 -15.24 -1.65
CA ARG A 138 8.38 -14.85 -3.02
C ARG A 138 9.66 -14.05 -3.05
N VAL A 139 9.73 -12.95 -2.30
CA VAL A 139 10.91 -12.06 -2.31
C VAL A 139 12.19 -12.83 -1.95
N ASN A 140 12.13 -13.69 -0.92
CA ASN A 140 13.26 -14.54 -0.53
C ASN A 140 13.71 -15.58 -1.57
N SER A 141 12.82 -15.97 -2.48
CA SER A 141 13.09 -16.97 -3.52
C SER A 141 13.75 -16.38 -4.77
N LEU A 142 13.68 -15.05 -4.94
CA LEU A 142 14.24 -14.38 -6.09
C LEU A 142 15.78 -14.38 -6.01
N PRO A 143 16.49 -14.67 -7.11
CA PRO A 143 17.95 -14.67 -7.13
C PRO A 143 18.57 -13.26 -7.06
N GLY A 144 17.77 -12.21 -7.21
CA GLY A 144 18.19 -10.81 -7.23
C GLY A 144 17.08 -9.95 -7.80
N ALA A 145 17.44 -8.89 -8.50
CA ALA A 145 16.54 -8.03 -9.23
C ALA A 145 16.48 -8.44 -10.72
N PRO A 146 15.31 -8.44 -11.36
CA PRO A 146 15.10 -9.12 -12.64
C PRO A 146 15.83 -8.48 -13.83
N VAL A 147 16.09 -7.17 -13.80
CA VAL A 147 16.77 -6.49 -14.90
C VAL A 147 18.28 -6.58 -14.74
N THR A 148 18.81 -6.22 -13.57
CA THR A 148 20.25 -6.10 -13.34
C THR A 148 20.92 -7.36 -12.80
N GLY A 149 20.14 -8.29 -12.23
CA GLY A 149 20.66 -9.43 -11.48
C GLY A 149 21.29 -9.06 -10.13
N ARG A 150 21.24 -7.78 -9.73
CA ARG A 150 21.77 -7.31 -8.46
C ARG A 150 21.00 -7.95 -7.29
N PRO A 151 21.64 -8.38 -6.19
CA PRO A 151 20.93 -8.77 -4.99
C PRO A 151 19.95 -7.69 -4.52
N ILE A 152 18.79 -8.10 -3.99
CA ILE A 152 17.85 -7.16 -3.35
C ILE A 152 18.50 -6.68 -2.05
N ASP A 153 18.84 -5.39 -1.99
CA ASP A 153 19.57 -4.77 -0.88
C ASP A 153 18.70 -4.61 0.38
N PHE A 154 17.41 -4.30 0.21
CA PHE A 154 16.44 -4.18 1.31
C PHE A 154 14.98 -4.30 0.82
N VAL A 155 14.06 -4.39 1.79
CA VAL A 155 12.62 -4.19 1.60
C VAL A 155 12.18 -2.91 2.31
N ILE A 156 11.17 -2.22 1.80
CA ILE A 156 10.54 -1.11 2.50
C ILE A 156 9.03 -1.29 2.49
N THR A 157 8.38 -1.14 3.65
CA THR A 157 6.93 -1.03 3.75
C THR A 157 6.53 0.43 3.65
N THR A 158 5.62 0.79 2.75
CA THR A 158 5.12 2.17 2.61
C THR A 158 3.84 2.41 3.44
N GLY A 159 3.76 1.83 4.64
CA GLY A 159 2.65 2.02 5.58
C GLY A 159 1.46 1.10 5.37
N ASP A 160 0.50 1.25 6.28
CA ASP A 160 -0.68 0.39 6.42
C ASP A 160 -0.26 -1.07 6.61
N SER A 161 0.57 -1.25 7.64
CA SER A 161 1.11 -2.55 8.03
C SER A 161 0.04 -3.36 8.77
N THR A 162 -0.66 -2.71 9.70
CA THR A 162 -1.86 -3.21 10.37
C THR A 162 -3.12 -2.69 9.67
N ASP A 163 -4.30 -3.20 10.00
CA ASP A 163 -5.57 -2.68 9.48
C ASP A 163 -6.27 -1.76 10.47
N ASN A 164 -6.20 -2.11 11.75
CA ASN A 164 -6.96 -1.49 12.81
C ASN A 164 -6.08 -1.11 14.00
N HIS A 165 -4.81 -0.82 13.74
CA HIS A 165 -3.79 -0.37 14.70
C HIS A 165 -3.79 -1.14 16.04
N GLU A 166 -4.00 -2.47 16.00
CA GLU A 166 -4.06 -3.32 17.19
C GLU A 166 -2.69 -3.93 17.54
N LEU A 167 -2.43 -4.16 18.83
CA LEU A 167 -1.21 -4.85 19.25
C LEU A 167 -1.11 -6.27 18.66
N ALA A 168 -2.22 -7.01 18.58
CA ALA A 168 -2.26 -8.33 17.96
C ALA A 168 -1.82 -8.30 16.49
N GLU A 169 -2.34 -7.34 15.72
CA GLU A 169 -1.98 -7.15 14.31
C GLU A 169 -0.50 -6.77 14.17
N LEU A 170 0.01 -5.90 15.04
CA LEU A 170 1.40 -5.49 15.06
C LEU A 170 2.36 -6.65 15.38
N ASP A 171 2.00 -7.50 16.34
CA ASP A 171 2.76 -8.72 16.67
C ASP A 171 2.81 -9.68 15.48
N TRP A 172 1.69 -9.86 14.77
CA TRP A 172 1.64 -10.71 13.58
C TRP A 172 2.43 -10.11 12.42
N TYR A 173 2.39 -8.79 12.23
CA TYR A 173 3.21 -8.08 11.25
C TYR A 173 4.71 -8.35 11.46
N PHE A 174 5.21 -8.22 12.70
CA PHE A 174 6.59 -8.56 13.02
C PHE A 174 6.86 -10.06 12.84
N GLY A 175 5.97 -10.94 13.28
CA GLY A 175 6.12 -12.38 13.08
C GLY A 175 6.19 -12.77 11.59
N VAL A 176 5.46 -12.06 10.73
CA VAL A 176 5.52 -12.25 9.27
C VAL A 176 6.84 -11.75 8.70
N LEU A 177 7.23 -10.50 8.96
CA LEU A 177 8.40 -9.89 8.32
C LEU A 177 9.74 -10.31 8.93
N ASN A 178 9.80 -10.58 10.23
CA ASN A 178 11.02 -11.04 10.91
C ASN A 178 11.13 -12.57 10.93
N GLY A 179 10.02 -13.26 10.68
CA GLY A 179 9.94 -14.71 10.70
C GLY A 179 9.63 -15.26 12.09
N GLY A 180 9.20 -16.51 12.12
CA GLY A 180 8.74 -17.18 13.33
C GLY A 180 7.31 -17.67 13.21
N ARG A 181 6.77 -18.13 14.34
CA ARG A 181 5.43 -18.71 14.40
C ARG A 181 4.39 -17.61 14.58
N VAL A 182 3.48 -17.48 13.61
CA VAL A 182 2.37 -16.53 13.62
C VAL A 182 1.09 -17.28 13.96
N ALA A 183 0.30 -16.76 14.88
CA ALA A 183 -0.99 -17.31 15.29
C ALA A 183 -2.05 -16.21 15.17
N PRO A 184 -2.67 -16.03 13.98
CA PRO A 184 -3.60 -14.95 13.71
C PRO A 184 -4.98 -15.21 14.33
N ASN A 185 -5.04 -15.30 15.66
CA ASN A 185 -6.27 -15.52 16.42
C ASN A 185 -6.35 -14.65 17.68
N THR A 186 -7.50 -13.99 17.86
CA THR A 186 -7.90 -13.20 19.04
C THR A 186 -9.27 -13.68 19.52
N GLY A 187 -9.61 -13.44 20.79
CA GLY A 187 -10.87 -13.91 21.37
C GLY A 187 -10.81 -15.39 21.73
N ASP A 188 -11.83 -16.17 21.34
CA ASP A 188 -11.88 -17.60 21.66
C ASP A 188 -10.72 -18.37 20.98
N PRO A 189 -9.87 -19.07 21.75
CA PRO A 189 -8.76 -19.84 21.17
C PRO A 189 -9.20 -21.02 20.29
N ASN A 190 -10.47 -21.45 20.36
CA ASN A 190 -10.98 -22.63 19.68
C ASN A 190 -12.09 -22.33 18.65
N ALA A 191 -12.51 -21.08 18.49
CA ALA A 191 -13.62 -20.71 17.62
C ALA A 191 -13.35 -19.37 16.92
N TYR A 192 -13.84 -19.25 15.68
CA TYR A 192 -13.89 -17.97 14.99
C TYR A 192 -15.07 -17.14 15.50
N GLU A 193 -14.88 -15.85 15.73
CA GLU A 193 -15.90 -14.97 16.32
C GLU A 193 -16.25 -13.73 15.47
N GLY A 194 -15.78 -13.67 14.21
CA GLY A 194 -16.01 -12.54 13.30
C GLY A 194 -17.38 -12.55 12.60
N VAL A 195 -17.49 -11.83 11.47
CA VAL A 195 -18.78 -11.70 10.75
C VAL A 195 -19.13 -12.91 9.86
N GLN A 196 -18.12 -13.69 9.45
CA GLN A 196 -18.27 -14.81 8.51
C GLN A 196 -18.93 -16.07 9.12
N ASP A 197 -19.20 -16.09 10.43
CA ASP A 197 -19.97 -17.12 11.12
C ASP A 197 -21.18 -16.54 11.89
N SER A 198 -21.59 -15.32 11.53
CA SER A 198 -22.63 -14.56 12.26
C SER A 198 -24.06 -15.05 12.03
N GLY A 199 -24.31 -15.72 10.92
CA GLY A 199 -25.65 -16.02 10.41
C GLY A 199 -26.30 -14.85 9.66
N ASP A 200 -25.64 -13.69 9.55
CA ASP A 200 -26.18 -12.53 8.83
C ASP A 200 -25.95 -12.67 7.31
N PRO A 201 -27.00 -12.74 6.47
CA PRO A 201 -26.86 -12.87 5.02
C PRO A 201 -26.04 -11.76 4.34
N LEU A 202 -25.73 -10.66 5.05
CA LEU A 202 -24.86 -9.59 4.56
C LEU A 202 -23.45 -10.07 4.19
N TYR A 203 -22.92 -11.06 4.93
CA TYR A 203 -21.53 -11.51 4.83
C TYR A 203 -21.41 -12.90 4.20
N TRP A 204 -20.24 -13.21 3.64
CA TRP A 204 -19.95 -14.55 3.12
C TRP A 204 -19.75 -15.54 4.26
N HIS A 205 -20.52 -16.63 4.27
CA HIS A 205 -20.41 -17.73 5.23
C HIS A 205 -19.72 -18.92 4.57
N PRO A 206 -18.38 -19.07 4.65
CA PRO A 206 -17.65 -20.11 3.92
C PRO A 206 -18.14 -21.52 4.28
N ASP A 207 -18.46 -21.78 5.53
CA ASP A 207 -18.94 -23.09 6.01
C ASP A 207 -20.33 -23.49 5.48
N GLY A 208 -21.07 -22.53 4.88
CA GLY A 208 -22.41 -22.76 4.36
C GLY A 208 -23.50 -22.58 5.40
N GLY A 209 -24.69 -23.14 5.12
CA GLY A 209 -25.86 -23.06 6.01
C GLY A 209 -26.63 -21.75 5.97
N VAL A 210 -26.09 -20.71 5.33
CA VAL A 210 -26.75 -19.39 5.15
C VAL A 210 -26.93 -19.12 3.66
N ALA A 211 -28.13 -18.68 3.27
CA ALA A 211 -28.40 -18.15 1.94
C ALA A 211 -27.92 -16.69 1.86
N ASP A 212 -26.60 -16.50 1.88
CA ASP A 212 -25.97 -15.18 1.84
C ASP A 212 -25.83 -14.64 0.40
N ARG A 213 -25.57 -13.33 0.29
CA ARG A 213 -25.41 -12.64 -1.00
C ARG A 213 -24.24 -13.15 -1.84
N TYR A 214 -23.24 -13.77 -1.23
CA TYR A 214 -22.07 -14.28 -1.93
C TYR A 214 -22.38 -15.63 -2.61
N ARG A 215 -23.34 -16.40 -2.08
CA ARG A 215 -23.90 -17.58 -2.77
C ARG A 215 -24.51 -17.24 -4.12
N GLU A 216 -25.22 -16.12 -4.20
CA GLU A 216 -25.79 -15.62 -5.47
C GLU A 216 -24.71 -15.25 -6.50
N LEU A 217 -23.51 -14.89 -6.03
CA LEU A 217 -22.34 -14.58 -6.85
C LEU A 217 -21.48 -15.81 -7.19
N GLY A 218 -21.89 -17.00 -6.73
CA GLY A 218 -21.22 -18.27 -7.03
C GLY A 218 -20.08 -18.63 -6.08
N TYR A 219 -19.98 -18.00 -4.91
CA TYR A 219 -18.92 -18.32 -3.95
C TYR A 219 -18.99 -19.79 -3.47
N PRO A 220 -17.83 -20.46 -3.35
CA PRO A 220 -17.77 -21.87 -2.97
C PRO A 220 -18.16 -22.10 -1.50
N VAL A 221 -18.66 -23.30 -1.19
CA VAL A 221 -18.81 -23.76 0.20
C VAL A 221 -17.48 -24.39 0.59
N LEU A 222 -16.83 -23.84 1.61
CA LEU A 222 -15.50 -24.23 2.07
C LEU A 222 -15.56 -24.56 3.58
N PRO A 223 -16.17 -25.69 3.98
CA PRO A 223 -16.29 -26.05 5.39
C PRO A 223 -14.92 -26.13 6.07
N GLY A 224 -14.82 -25.56 7.26
CA GLY A 224 -13.60 -25.54 8.08
C GLY A 224 -12.62 -24.44 7.73
N LEU A 225 -12.87 -23.63 6.68
CA LEU A 225 -11.94 -22.58 6.24
C LEU A 225 -11.59 -21.60 7.36
N LEU A 226 -12.57 -21.19 8.16
CA LEU A 226 -12.35 -20.24 9.26
C LEU A 226 -11.43 -20.83 10.33
N GLY A 227 -11.60 -22.11 10.68
CA GLY A 227 -10.69 -22.80 11.59
C GLY A 227 -9.28 -22.96 11.01
N ASP A 228 -9.16 -23.27 9.72
CA ASP A 228 -7.87 -23.36 9.02
C ASP A 228 -7.14 -22.01 8.96
N ALA A 229 -7.88 -20.91 8.78
CA ALA A 229 -7.33 -19.55 8.74
C ALA A 229 -6.75 -19.10 10.08
N LEU A 230 -7.34 -19.55 11.21
CA LEU A 230 -6.84 -19.26 12.55
C LEU A 230 -5.66 -20.15 12.97
N ARG A 231 -5.35 -21.20 12.21
CA ARG A 231 -4.31 -22.15 12.56
C ARG A 231 -2.93 -21.46 12.53
N PRO A 232 -2.10 -21.62 13.57
CA PRO A 232 -0.75 -21.08 13.56
C PRO A 232 0.09 -21.63 12.39
N PHE A 233 0.94 -20.79 11.81
CA PHE A 233 1.84 -21.13 10.72
C PHE A 233 3.23 -20.51 10.94
N ASP A 234 4.25 -21.04 10.26
CA ASP A 234 5.60 -20.50 10.31
C ASP A 234 5.85 -19.56 9.12
N SER A 235 6.15 -18.28 9.41
CA SER A 235 6.64 -17.34 8.40
C SER A 235 8.15 -17.50 8.21
N PRO A 236 8.67 -17.49 6.97
CA PRO A 236 10.10 -17.56 6.74
C PRO A 236 10.87 -16.31 7.20
N GLY A 237 10.19 -15.16 7.38
CA GLY A 237 10.82 -13.86 7.59
C GLY A 237 11.60 -13.38 6.38
N LEU A 238 11.82 -12.07 6.24
CA LEU A 238 12.67 -11.50 5.20
C LEU A 238 14.14 -11.88 5.46
N ARG A 239 14.89 -12.10 4.38
CA ARG A 239 16.34 -12.43 4.43
C ARG A 239 17.25 -11.22 4.28
N MET A 240 16.67 -10.07 3.98
CA MET A 240 17.34 -8.80 3.78
C MET A 240 16.79 -7.77 4.76
N PRO A 241 17.57 -6.72 5.07
CA PRO A 241 17.09 -5.65 5.93
C PRO A 241 15.79 -5.05 5.42
N TRP A 242 14.95 -4.54 6.33
CA TRP A 242 13.73 -3.85 5.96
C TRP A 242 13.48 -2.57 6.75
N TYR A 243 12.77 -1.64 6.10
CA TYR A 243 12.46 -0.30 6.59
C TYR A 243 10.95 -0.06 6.63
N ALA A 244 10.49 0.76 7.57
CA ALA A 244 9.08 1.03 7.79
C ALA A 244 8.70 2.48 7.50
N VAL A 245 7.54 2.69 6.89
CA VAL A 245 6.83 3.96 6.82
C VAL A 245 5.52 3.80 7.60
N PHE A 246 5.07 4.87 8.26
CA PHE A 246 3.81 4.87 9.01
C PHE A 246 2.61 5.23 8.10
N GLY A 247 1.52 4.46 8.15
CA GLY A 247 0.28 4.65 7.39
C GLY A 247 -0.93 5.02 8.24
N ASN A 248 -2.07 5.35 7.62
CA ASN A 248 -3.28 5.76 8.34
C ASN A 248 -3.95 4.59 9.07
N HIS A 249 -3.86 3.36 8.56
CA HIS A 249 -4.34 2.14 9.25
C HIS A 249 -3.41 1.72 10.42
N ASP A 250 -2.22 2.29 10.52
CA ASP A 250 -1.34 2.15 11.69
C ASP A 250 -1.66 3.20 12.78
N ASN A 251 -2.67 4.04 12.58
CA ASN A 251 -2.89 5.25 13.39
C ASN A 251 -4.34 5.46 13.86
N SER A 252 -5.31 4.78 13.25
CA SER A 252 -6.73 5.04 13.50
C SER A 252 -7.59 3.84 13.13
N VAL A 253 -8.81 3.80 13.67
CA VAL A 253 -9.78 2.72 13.41
C VAL A 253 -10.04 2.58 11.91
N VAL A 254 -9.68 1.40 11.38
CA VAL A 254 -9.72 1.02 9.95
C VAL A 254 -9.16 2.13 9.05
N GLY A 255 -8.12 2.82 9.52
CA GLY A 255 -7.46 3.92 8.84
C GLY A 255 -8.34 5.10 8.44
N THR A 256 -9.57 5.20 8.96
CA THR A 256 -10.61 6.09 8.38
C THR A 256 -11.33 6.92 9.43
N VAL A 257 -11.35 6.51 10.69
CA VAL A 257 -12.05 7.26 11.74
C VAL A 257 -11.10 7.62 12.88
N PRO A 258 -10.92 8.91 13.20
CA PRO A 258 -10.09 9.32 14.32
C PRO A 258 -10.59 8.76 15.66
N ASP A 259 -9.67 8.17 16.41
CA ASP A 259 -9.89 7.60 17.74
C ASP A 259 -10.60 8.54 18.71
N GLN A 260 -10.23 9.83 18.66
CA GLN A 260 -10.77 10.87 19.54
C GLN A 260 -12.28 11.10 19.34
N LEU A 261 -12.85 10.61 18.24
CA LEU A 261 -14.28 10.73 17.94
C LEU A 261 -15.10 9.54 18.42
N ILE A 262 -14.48 8.50 19.02
CA ILE A 262 -15.15 7.25 19.38
C ILE A 262 -15.23 7.10 20.91
N PRO A 263 -16.42 7.31 21.52
CA PRO A 263 -16.60 7.13 22.94
C PRO A 263 -16.41 5.67 23.37
N GLY A 264 -15.56 5.42 24.36
CA GLY A 264 -15.30 4.06 24.86
C GLY A 264 -14.53 3.20 23.86
N LEU A 265 -13.64 3.80 23.07
CA LEU A 265 -12.79 3.13 22.08
C LEU A 265 -12.12 1.86 22.63
N ALA A 266 -11.41 1.97 23.75
CA ALA A 266 -10.69 0.84 24.35
C ALA A 266 -11.64 -0.33 24.69
N ASP A 267 -12.79 -0.04 25.32
CA ASP A 267 -13.81 -1.05 25.62
C ASP A 267 -14.40 -1.69 24.37
N TRP A 268 -14.42 -0.97 23.24
CA TRP A 268 -14.91 -1.49 21.98
C TRP A 268 -13.89 -2.46 21.36
N TYR A 269 -12.61 -2.11 21.36
CA TYR A 269 -11.53 -3.00 20.88
C TYR A 269 -11.42 -4.29 21.71
N THR A 270 -11.33 -4.17 23.04
CA THR A 270 -10.98 -5.31 23.89
C THR A 270 -12.21 -6.05 24.44
N GLY A 271 -13.39 -5.45 24.36
CA GLY A 271 -14.61 -5.96 24.97
C GLY A 271 -15.34 -7.03 24.17
N SER A 272 -16.52 -7.41 24.66
CA SER A 272 -17.31 -8.53 24.13
C SER A 272 -18.35 -8.14 23.08
N ARG A 273 -18.37 -6.90 22.60
CA ARG A 273 -19.47 -6.34 21.78
C ARG A 273 -18.99 -6.03 20.37
N LYS A 274 -19.23 -6.94 19.44
CA LYS A 274 -18.98 -6.74 18.01
C LYS A 274 -20.25 -6.26 17.32
N ILE A 275 -20.17 -5.11 16.66
CA ILE A 275 -21.31 -4.54 15.92
C ILE A 275 -21.26 -5.12 14.52
N ILE A 276 -22.24 -5.94 14.16
CA ILE A 276 -22.33 -6.63 12.87
C ILE A 276 -23.40 -6.04 11.95
N GLY A 277 -24.12 -5.03 12.42
CA GLY A 277 -25.18 -4.40 11.64
C GLY A 277 -25.71 -3.11 12.27
N ARG A 278 -26.18 -2.22 11.41
CA ARG A 278 -26.86 -0.95 11.75
C ARG A 278 -27.95 -0.66 10.72
N ASP A 279 -28.78 0.35 10.96
CA ASP A 279 -29.74 0.77 9.95
C ASP A 279 -29.08 1.51 8.77
N GLU A 280 -29.77 1.56 7.62
CA GLU A 280 -29.22 2.15 6.39
C GLU A 280 -28.89 3.65 6.51
N ARG A 281 -29.55 4.38 7.40
CA ARG A 281 -29.25 5.79 7.63
C ARG A 281 -27.94 5.92 8.39
N GLU A 282 -27.78 5.17 9.48
CA GLU A 282 -26.55 5.12 10.26
C GLU A 282 -25.35 4.69 9.42
N LYS A 283 -25.49 3.67 8.57
CA LYS A 283 -24.43 3.24 7.64
C LYS A 283 -23.96 4.39 6.74
N ARG A 284 -24.89 5.16 6.17
CA ARG A 284 -24.57 6.33 5.33
C ARG A 284 -23.90 7.45 6.11
N GLU A 285 -24.31 7.65 7.36
CA GLU A 285 -23.69 8.63 8.26
C GLU A 285 -22.24 8.24 8.61
N ILE A 286 -21.97 6.95 8.87
CA ILE A 286 -20.61 6.42 9.10
C ILE A 286 -19.74 6.55 7.85
N VAL A 287 -20.26 6.15 6.68
CA VAL A 287 -19.50 6.26 5.42
C VAL A 287 -19.18 7.72 5.11
N ALA A 288 -20.12 8.64 5.31
CA ALA A 288 -19.87 10.07 5.17
C ALA A 288 -18.84 10.61 6.18
N LEU A 289 -18.70 9.99 7.37
CA LEU A 289 -17.63 10.31 8.32
C LEU A 289 -16.28 9.81 7.80
N MET A 290 -16.18 8.54 7.40
CA MET A 290 -14.95 7.92 6.87
C MET A 290 -14.39 8.71 5.68
N GLU A 291 -15.28 9.28 4.85
CA GLU A 291 -14.90 10.09 3.69
C GLU A 291 -14.69 11.58 4.03
N GLY A 292 -14.68 11.95 5.31
CA GLY A 292 -14.48 13.31 5.79
C GLY A 292 -15.56 14.32 5.41
N ARG A 293 -16.73 13.87 4.92
CA ARG A 293 -17.81 14.72 4.41
C ARG A 293 -18.78 15.22 5.48
N SER A 294 -18.77 14.62 6.67
CA SER A 294 -19.69 14.98 7.76
C SER A 294 -18.98 15.03 9.11
N GLN A 295 -18.56 16.23 9.52
CA GLN A 295 -17.97 16.48 10.85
C GLN A 295 -19.01 16.89 11.91
N GLN A 296 -20.22 17.28 11.49
CA GLN A 296 -21.12 18.08 12.33
C GLN A 296 -22.22 17.30 13.06
N ARG A 297 -22.30 15.95 12.97
CA ARG A 297 -23.38 15.16 13.62
C ARG A 297 -22.98 13.75 14.10
N THR A 298 -21.75 13.53 14.55
CA THR A 298 -21.17 12.18 14.48
C THR A 298 -20.88 11.47 15.80
N ALA A 299 -21.13 12.09 16.95
CA ALA A 299 -20.97 11.40 18.24
C ALA A 299 -22.01 10.27 18.48
N SER A 300 -23.20 10.35 17.89
CA SER A 300 -24.27 9.36 18.12
C SER A 300 -24.13 8.09 17.27
N VAL A 301 -23.66 8.20 16.03
CA VAL A 301 -23.51 7.05 15.14
C VAL A 301 -22.28 6.20 15.48
N MET A 302 -21.35 6.76 16.24
CA MET A 302 -20.17 6.06 16.77
C MET A 302 -20.41 5.50 18.18
N ASP A 303 -21.66 5.51 18.69
CA ASP A 303 -21.97 4.82 19.96
C ASP A 303 -21.79 3.31 19.79
N THR A 304 -20.81 2.75 20.49
CA THR A 304 -20.43 1.35 20.40
C THR A 304 -21.37 0.40 21.17
N ARG A 305 -22.49 0.93 21.68
CA ARG A 305 -23.51 0.18 22.46
C ARG A 305 -24.80 -0.11 21.68
N THR A 306 -24.92 0.37 20.45
CA THR A 306 -26.14 0.24 19.63
C THR A 306 -25.88 -0.51 18.33
N GLY A 307 -26.96 -0.97 17.68
CA GLY A 307 -26.91 -1.79 16.46
C GLY A 307 -27.22 -3.27 16.72
N LEU A 308 -26.98 -4.10 15.70
CA LEU A 308 -26.99 -5.55 15.81
C LEU A 308 -25.66 -6.00 16.40
N ILE A 309 -25.69 -6.50 17.63
CA ILE A 309 -24.50 -6.85 18.41
C ILE A 309 -24.36 -8.37 18.48
N ARG A 310 -23.20 -8.86 18.06
CA ARG A 310 -22.70 -10.21 18.35
C ARG A 310 -21.86 -10.18 19.62
N THR A 311 -22.07 -11.15 20.50
CA THR A 311 -21.19 -11.35 21.65
C THR A 311 -19.97 -12.13 21.20
N VAL A 312 -18.79 -11.61 21.51
CA VAL A 312 -17.48 -12.23 21.23
C VAL A 312 -16.66 -12.30 22.50
N THR A 313 -15.61 -13.11 22.52
CA THR A 313 -14.72 -13.23 23.67
C THR A 313 -13.84 -11.98 23.77
N PRO A 314 -13.80 -11.30 24.93
CA PRO A 314 -12.87 -10.19 25.18
C PRO A 314 -11.41 -10.62 25.00
N ASP A 315 -10.58 -9.71 24.48
CA ASP A 315 -9.15 -9.95 24.31
C ASP A 315 -8.36 -8.65 24.43
N GLU A 316 -7.51 -8.54 25.44
CA GLU A 316 -6.68 -7.35 25.69
C GLU A 316 -5.60 -7.14 24.62
N ARG A 317 -5.28 -8.16 23.82
CA ARG A 317 -4.32 -8.03 22.70
C ARG A 317 -4.89 -7.18 21.56
N ARG A 318 -6.20 -6.96 21.51
CA ARG A 318 -6.86 -6.06 20.54
C ARG A 318 -6.68 -4.58 20.90
N ARG A 319 -6.04 -4.24 22.03
CA ARG A 319 -5.84 -2.85 22.42
C ARG A 319 -5.17 -2.08 21.27
N PRO A 320 -5.68 -0.91 20.89
CA PRO A 320 -5.05 -0.08 19.89
C PRO A 320 -3.73 0.48 20.42
N PHE A 321 -2.71 0.56 19.57
CA PHE A 321 -1.46 1.26 19.84
C PHE A 321 -1.50 2.69 19.30
N ASP A 322 -0.63 3.55 19.83
CA ASP A 322 -0.36 4.89 19.28
C ASP A 322 0.96 4.94 18.47
N THR A 323 1.24 6.10 17.85
CA THR A 323 2.47 6.29 17.06
C THR A 323 3.75 6.03 17.86
N GLU A 324 3.80 6.40 19.14
CA GLU A 324 5.00 6.23 19.96
C GLU A 324 5.21 4.74 20.30
N GLU A 325 4.13 4.00 20.57
CA GLU A 325 4.15 2.56 20.77
C GLU A 325 4.55 1.81 19.49
N PHE A 326 4.07 2.23 18.32
CA PHE A 326 4.49 1.67 17.02
C PHE A 326 6.01 1.82 16.81
N ILE A 327 6.55 3.03 17.00
CA ILE A 327 7.99 3.30 16.85
C ILE A 327 8.77 2.50 17.90
N ARG A 328 8.30 2.47 19.15
CA ARG A 328 8.96 1.71 20.24
C ARG A 328 9.01 0.23 19.92
N ALA A 329 7.94 -0.35 19.38
CA ALA A 329 7.90 -1.75 18.98
C ALA A 329 8.91 -2.06 17.86
N HIS A 330 9.10 -1.16 16.89
CA HIS A 330 10.12 -1.31 15.85
C HIS A 330 11.56 -1.21 16.41
N ARG A 331 11.77 -0.42 17.46
CA ARG A 331 13.06 -0.28 18.14
C ARG A 331 13.39 -1.42 19.10
N ASP A 332 12.41 -2.25 19.44
CA ASP A 332 12.64 -3.38 20.34
C ASP A 332 13.61 -4.38 19.66
N PRO A 333 14.75 -4.73 20.31
CA PRO A 333 15.65 -5.74 19.79
C PRO A 333 14.99 -7.10 19.48
N ALA A 334 13.89 -7.44 20.17
CA ALA A 334 13.11 -8.66 19.89
C ALA A 334 12.48 -8.63 18.48
N ASN A 335 12.22 -7.44 17.95
CA ASN A 335 11.62 -7.22 16.63
C ASN A 335 12.64 -6.85 15.56
N THR A 336 13.94 -7.05 15.78
CA THR A 336 14.97 -6.64 14.80
C THR A 336 14.96 -7.48 13.52
N GLY A 337 14.67 -8.78 13.60
CA GLY A 337 14.75 -9.69 12.46
C GLY A 337 16.06 -9.54 11.65
N PRO A 338 16.00 -9.41 10.31
CA PRO A 338 17.19 -9.19 9.46
C PRO A 338 17.79 -7.77 9.58
N GLY A 339 17.19 -6.89 10.39
CA GLY A 339 17.66 -5.54 10.68
C GLY A 339 17.19 -4.48 9.66
N PRO A 340 17.69 -3.24 9.79
CA PRO A 340 18.42 -2.75 10.97
C PRO A 340 17.50 -2.67 12.20
N VAL A 341 18.08 -2.60 13.41
CA VAL A 341 17.30 -2.30 14.63
C VAL A 341 16.51 -0.99 14.40
N GLY A 342 15.22 -0.98 14.74
CA GLY A 342 14.36 0.18 14.51
C GLY A 342 13.73 0.25 13.12
N HIS A 343 14.20 -0.54 12.14
CA HIS A 343 13.69 -0.52 10.76
C HIS A 343 13.59 0.89 10.17
N GLY A 344 14.60 1.72 10.50
CA GLY A 344 14.67 3.13 10.11
C GLY A 344 14.39 4.12 11.25
N PHE A 345 13.60 3.75 12.26
CA PHE A 345 13.38 4.59 13.44
C PHE A 345 14.58 4.51 14.40
N SER A 346 15.43 5.54 14.43
CA SER A 346 16.59 5.59 15.35
C SER A 346 16.19 6.10 16.74
N SER A 347 17.01 5.83 17.76
CA SER A 347 16.79 6.34 19.13
C SER A 347 17.04 7.85 19.30
N ASP A 348 17.51 8.54 18.25
CA ASP A 348 17.95 9.94 18.36
C ASP A 348 16.78 10.93 18.34
N HIS A 349 15.65 10.52 17.76
CA HIS A 349 14.49 11.34 17.44
C HIS A 349 13.23 10.48 17.54
N ASP A 350 12.12 10.98 18.08
CA ASP A 350 10.88 10.20 18.26
C ASP A 350 9.87 10.42 17.13
N GLU A 351 10.29 11.12 16.07
CA GLU A 351 9.46 11.39 14.93
C GLU A 351 9.30 10.16 14.01
N PRO A 352 8.09 9.94 13.44
CA PRO A 352 7.80 8.84 12.51
C PRO A 352 8.36 9.06 11.08
N TYR A 353 9.37 9.91 10.92
CA TYR A 353 10.01 10.21 9.64
C TYR A 353 11.53 10.30 9.82
N TYR A 354 12.29 9.85 8.82
CA TYR A 354 13.73 9.69 8.95
C TYR A 354 14.42 9.63 7.58
N THR A 355 15.75 9.72 7.59
CA THR A 355 16.57 9.41 6.42
C THR A 355 17.39 8.15 6.66
N PHE A 356 17.77 7.47 5.60
CA PHE A 356 18.67 6.33 5.64
C PHE A 356 19.50 6.26 4.37
N ARG A 357 20.70 5.68 4.45
CA ARG A 357 21.56 5.50 3.29
C ARG A 357 21.14 4.26 2.52
N ILE A 358 20.75 4.46 1.26
CA ILE A 358 20.34 3.39 0.33
C ILE A 358 21.58 2.78 -0.34
N ALA A 359 22.48 3.64 -0.82
CA ALA A 359 23.74 3.28 -1.46
C ALA A 359 24.74 4.46 -1.33
N PRO A 360 26.01 4.32 -1.72
CA PRO A 360 26.88 5.49 -1.84
C PRO A 360 26.32 6.55 -2.79
N GLY A 361 26.11 7.78 -2.27
CA GLY A 361 25.51 8.88 -3.01
C GLY A 361 24.00 8.75 -3.25
N VAL A 362 23.31 7.84 -2.55
CA VAL A 362 21.84 7.70 -2.62
C VAL A 362 21.26 7.66 -1.21
N THR A 363 20.37 8.60 -0.93
CA THR A 363 19.70 8.77 0.35
C THR A 363 18.20 8.50 0.21
N GLY A 364 17.68 7.62 1.06
CA GLY A 364 16.25 7.39 1.25
C GLY A 364 15.67 8.35 2.29
N ILE A 365 14.46 8.84 2.03
CA ILE A 365 13.73 9.73 2.93
C ILE A 365 12.34 9.13 3.19
N SER A 366 12.10 8.65 4.41
CA SER A 366 10.78 8.20 4.87
C SER A 366 10.01 9.38 5.46
N LEU A 367 8.78 9.59 5.00
CA LEU A 367 7.89 10.67 5.42
C LEU A 367 6.68 10.11 6.17
N ASP A 368 6.32 10.75 7.27
CA ASP A 368 5.03 10.56 7.91
C ASP A 368 4.01 11.48 7.25
N SER A 369 3.20 10.88 6.39
CA SER A 369 2.12 11.57 5.66
C SER A 369 0.77 11.50 6.38
N THR A 370 0.71 10.90 7.56
CA THR A 370 -0.55 10.69 8.30
C THR A 370 -1.03 11.97 8.97
N ASN A 371 -2.34 12.10 9.09
CA ASN A 371 -3.00 13.12 9.88
C ASN A 371 -4.09 12.44 10.72
N THR A 372 -3.95 12.45 12.05
CA THR A 372 -4.95 11.82 12.94
C THR A 372 -6.36 12.43 12.84
N ALA A 373 -6.50 13.63 12.28
CA ALA A 373 -7.81 14.24 12.00
C ALA A 373 -8.25 14.11 10.54
N GLY A 374 -7.41 13.52 9.68
CA GLY A 374 -7.57 13.53 8.22
C GLY A 374 -8.50 12.45 7.65
N PHE A 375 -9.03 11.58 8.49
CA PHE A 375 -9.73 10.36 8.07
C PHE A 375 -8.76 9.49 7.25
N ALA A 376 -9.16 9.05 6.05
CA ALA A 376 -8.25 8.36 5.15
C ALA A 376 -7.17 9.27 4.53
N GLU A 377 -7.38 10.59 4.45
CA GLU A 377 -6.48 11.46 3.71
C GLU A 377 -5.31 11.99 4.57
N GLY A 378 -4.17 12.26 3.93
CA GLY A 378 -2.93 12.65 4.59
C GLY A 378 -2.58 14.14 4.50
N SER A 379 -1.48 14.53 5.14
CA SER A 379 -0.76 15.80 4.93
C SER A 379 0.58 15.78 5.68
N LEU A 380 1.48 16.74 5.40
CA LEU A 380 2.68 16.94 6.25
C LEU A 380 2.48 18.06 7.25
N GLY A 381 2.99 17.89 8.46
CA GLY A 381 3.24 19.00 9.37
C GLY A 381 4.30 19.96 8.82
N LEU A 382 4.16 21.26 9.10
CA LEU A 382 5.12 22.28 8.67
C LEU A 382 6.54 22.04 9.16
N ALA A 383 6.74 21.45 10.34
CA ALA A 383 8.04 21.10 10.88
C ALA A 383 8.71 20.02 10.01
N GLN A 384 7.99 18.95 9.68
CA GLN A 384 8.48 17.90 8.77
C GLN A 384 8.73 18.45 7.36
N PHE A 385 7.84 19.30 6.84
CA PHE A 385 8.02 19.94 5.53
C PHE A 385 9.32 20.77 5.47
N ARG A 386 9.62 21.55 6.52
CA ARG A 386 10.85 22.33 6.63
C ARG A 386 12.08 21.44 6.87
N TRP A 387 11.92 20.35 7.60
CA TRP A 387 12.97 19.34 7.76
C TRP A 387 13.33 18.71 6.40
N LEU A 388 12.33 18.34 5.61
CA LEU A 388 12.52 17.80 4.27
C LEU A 388 13.30 18.78 3.38
N GLU A 389 12.91 20.05 3.37
CA GLU A 389 13.66 21.08 2.63
C GLU A 389 15.11 21.18 3.07
N LYS A 390 15.39 21.11 4.38
CA LYS A 390 16.76 21.14 4.92
C LYS A 390 17.57 19.92 4.50
N VAL A 391 16.98 18.72 4.55
CA VAL A 391 17.62 17.47 4.11
C VAL A 391 18.01 17.57 2.63
N LEU A 392 17.06 17.95 1.78
CA LEU A 392 17.30 18.11 0.34
C LEU A 392 18.37 19.16 0.09
N THR A 393 18.24 20.34 0.71
CA THR A 393 19.24 21.42 0.57
C THR A 393 20.62 20.96 1.00
N ALA A 394 20.77 20.25 2.12
CA ALA A 394 22.08 19.83 2.63
C ALA A 394 22.82 18.87 1.69
N GLY A 395 22.10 18.03 0.93
CA GLY A 395 22.66 17.09 -0.03
C GLY A 395 22.63 17.55 -1.49
N SER A 396 22.35 18.84 -1.77
CA SER A 396 22.31 19.39 -3.13
C SER A 396 23.35 20.49 -3.32
N SER A 397 24.28 20.29 -4.25
CA SER A 397 25.24 21.31 -4.71
C SER A 397 24.56 22.43 -5.49
N GLU A 398 23.39 22.14 -6.07
CA GLU A 398 22.57 23.06 -6.85
C GLU A 398 21.09 22.83 -6.57
N TYR A 399 20.33 23.90 -6.32
CA TYR A 399 18.89 23.84 -6.08
C TYR A 399 18.24 25.20 -6.36
N TYR A 400 16.91 25.27 -6.36
CA TYR A 400 16.15 26.52 -6.49
C TYR A 400 15.55 26.94 -5.15
N ASP A 401 15.66 28.22 -4.77
CA ASP A 401 15.01 28.74 -3.57
C ASP A 401 13.48 28.94 -3.77
N GLU A 402 12.77 29.37 -2.73
CA GLU A 402 11.32 29.61 -2.80
C GLU A 402 10.91 30.68 -3.83
N LEU A 403 11.85 31.55 -4.23
CA LEU A 403 11.65 32.57 -5.27
C LEU A 403 12.05 32.08 -6.67
N GLY A 404 12.39 30.80 -6.82
CA GLY A 404 12.84 30.21 -8.08
C GLY A 404 14.26 30.63 -8.49
N ARG A 405 15.05 31.20 -7.56
CA ARG A 405 16.42 31.60 -7.85
C ARG A 405 17.36 30.42 -7.60
N LYS A 406 18.17 30.13 -8.61
CA LYS A 406 19.20 29.10 -8.56
C LYS A 406 20.25 29.43 -7.51
N GLN A 407 20.46 28.49 -6.59
CA GLN A 407 21.46 28.51 -5.53
C GLN A 407 22.53 27.47 -5.81
N ARG A 408 23.75 27.74 -5.34
CA ARG A 408 24.88 26.81 -5.42
C ARG A 408 25.63 26.79 -4.11
N GLN A 409 26.11 25.62 -3.74
CA GLN A 409 26.95 25.43 -2.57
C GLN A 409 27.96 24.31 -2.80
N SER A 410 29.06 24.32 -2.05
CA SER A 410 30.14 23.35 -2.21
C SER A 410 29.89 22.11 -1.35
N VAL A 411 29.00 21.24 -1.82
CA VAL A 411 28.73 19.92 -1.23
C VAL A 411 28.85 18.84 -2.30
N THR A 412 29.02 17.59 -1.88
CA THR A 412 28.85 16.44 -2.79
C THR A 412 27.36 16.15 -2.88
N ASP A 413 26.84 16.04 -4.10
CA ASP A 413 25.44 15.71 -4.29
C ASP A 413 25.10 14.32 -3.71
N GLU A 414 23.89 14.20 -3.18
CA GLU A 414 23.20 12.95 -2.88
C GLU A 414 22.00 12.83 -3.82
N LEU A 415 21.68 11.63 -4.30
CA LEU A 415 20.44 11.36 -5.02
C LEU A 415 19.35 10.95 -4.03
N PHE A 416 18.14 11.45 -4.21
CA PHE A 416 17.04 11.24 -3.25
C PHE A 416 15.93 10.36 -3.80
N LEU A 417 15.54 9.38 -2.97
CA LEU A 417 14.32 8.58 -3.13
C LEU A 417 13.44 8.80 -1.89
N LEU A 418 12.21 9.24 -2.12
CA LEU A 418 11.26 9.52 -1.05
C LEU A 418 10.27 8.36 -0.90
N PHE A 419 9.82 8.13 0.33
CA PHE A 419 8.84 7.11 0.69
C PHE A 419 7.79 7.71 1.59
N SER A 420 6.52 7.49 1.28
CA SER A 420 5.40 7.86 2.16
C SER A 420 4.26 6.87 1.97
N HIS A 421 3.30 6.89 2.88
CA HIS A 421 2.06 6.15 2.67
C HIS A 421 1.17 6.83 1.62
N HIS A 422 0.76 8.08 1.86
CA HIS A 422 -0.12 8.81 0.97
C HIS A 422 0.60 9.32 -0.28
N THR A 423 -0.17 9.48 -1.35
CA THR A 423 0.27 10.06 -2.62
C THR A 423 0.22 11.59 -2.59
N SER A 424 0.83 12.24 -3.58
CA SER A 424 0.67 13.68 -3.78
C SER A 424 -0.80 14.10 -3.96
N GLY A 425 -1.64 13.20 -4.49
CA GLY A 425 -3.06 13.41 -4.73
C GLY A 425 -3.95 13.19 -3.51
N THR A 426 -3.54 12.34 -2.55
CA THR A 426 -4.31 11.99 -1.34
C THR A 426 -3.82 12.67 -0.06
N MET A 427 -2.88 13.60 -0.20
CA MET A 427 -2.46 14.47 0.89
C MET A 427 -3.29 15.75 0.89
N THR A 428 -4.59 15.62 1.18
CA THR A 428 -5.57 16.71 1.15
C THR A 428 -6.12 17.12 2.53
N ALA A 429 -5.81 16.34 3.58
CA ALA A 429 -6.28 16.59 4.95
C ALA A 429 -5.53 17.74 5.62
N LEU A 430 -6.01 18.96 5.43
CA LEU A 430 -5.42 20.19 6.01
C LEU A 430 -6.02 20.60 7.36
N LEU A 431 -6.85 19.73 7.95
CA LEU A 431 -7.39 19.92 9.30
C LEU A 431 -6.26 19.84 10.34
N PRO A 432 -6.38 20.54 11.48
CA PRO A 432 -5.44 20.41 12.60
C PRO A 432 -5.26 18.95 13.01
N ASP A 433 -4.02 18.47 13.02
CA ASP A 433 -3.67 17.10 13.44
C ASP A 433 -3.82 16.99 14.96
N PHE A 434 -4.54 15.99 15.48
CA PHE A 434 -4.72 15.82 16.92
C PHE A 434 -3.40 15.60 17.66
N ARG A 435 -2.36 15.04 17.02
CA ARG A 435 -1.01 14.90 17.61
C ARG A 435 -0.29 16.23 17.74
N ARG A 436 -0.59 17.21 16.87
CA ARG A 436 0.05 18.53 16.80
C ARG A 436 -0.97 19.61 16.37
N PRO A 437 -1.97 19.97 17.22
CA PRO A 437 -3.11 20.81 16.77
C PRO A 437 -2.74 22.23 16.33
N GLY A 438 -1.62 22.77 16.83
CA GLY A 438 -1.14 24.11 16.47
C GLY A 438 -0.28 24.15 15.19
N GLU A 439 0.01 22.99 14.59
CA GLU A 439 0.91 22.89 13.45
C GLU A 439 0.18 23.09 12.13
N ILE A 440 0.71 23.97 11.27
CA ILE A 440 0.19 24.17 9.91
C ILE A 440 0.40 22.89 9.10
N ARG A 441 -0.65 22.45 8.39
CA ARG A 441 -0.59 21.30 7.48
C ARG A 441 -0.27 21.71 6.04
N LYS A 442 0.47 20.84 5.35
CA LYS A 442 0.92 21.00 3.96
C LYS A 442 0.36 19.88 3.10
N SER A 443 -0.23 20.26 1.96
CA SER A 443 -0.78 19.33 0.99
C SER A 443 0.29 18.65 0.15
N GLY A 444 -0.05 17.54 -0.49
CA GLY A 444 0.83 16.84 -1.43
C GLY A 444 1.28 17.73 -2.59
N ALA A 445 0.40 18.61 -3.09
CA ALA A 445 0.78 19.62 -4.08
C ALA A 445 1.87 20.60 -3.58
N SER A 446 1.92 20.86 -2.27
CA SER A 446 3.00 21.66 -1.67
C SER A 446 4.31 20.89 -1.61
N VAL A 447 4.25 19.59 -1.32
CA VAL A 447 5.40 18.69 -1.35
C VAL A 447 5.96 18.58 -2.77
N VAL A 448 5.12 18.33 -3.78
CA VAL A 448 5.53 18.30 -5.20
C VAL A 448 6.24 19.60 -5.59
N ARG A 449 5.72 20.76 -5.22
CA ARG A 449 6.39 22.05 -5.49
C ARG A 449 7.75 22.17 -4.81
N LEU A 450 7.90 21.62 -3.59
CA LEU A 450 9.19 21.58 -2.92
C LEU A 450 10.18 20.67 -3.68
N LEU A 451 9.76 19.46 -4.04
CA LEU A 451 10.63 18.48 -4.71
C LEU A 451 11.12 18.97 -6.08
N LYS A 452 10.26 19.66 -6.85
CA LYS A 452 10.60 20.26 -8.16
C LYS A 452 11.64 21.39 -8.09
N ARG A 453 12.15 21.73 -6.90
CA ARG A 453 13.25 22.69 -6.73
C ARG A 453 14.63 22.03 -6.72
N PHE A 454 14.69 20.70 -6.72
CA PHE A 454 15.94 19.94 -6.52
C PHE A 454 16.19 18.99 -7.70
N PRO A 455 17.31 19.13 -8.43
CA PRO A 455 17.62 18.31 -9.60
C PRO A 455 18.05 16.87 -9.29
N ASN A 456 18.26 16.56 -8.01
CA ASN A 456 18.73 15.28 -7.51
C ASN A 456 17.62 14.44 -6.83
N VAL A 457 16.36 14.87 -6.91
CA VAL A 457 15.21 14.05 -6.51
C VAL A 457 14.80 13.15 -7.68
N LEU A 458 14.88 11.83 -7.50
CA LEU A 458 14.64 10.88 -8.58
C LEU A 458 13.21 10.34 -8.58
N ALA A 459 12.73 9.94 -7.40
CA ALA A 459 11.40 9.38 -7.26
C ALA A 459 10.81 9.55 -5.86
N TRP A 460 9.48 9.44 -5.83
CA TRP A 460 8.65 9.36 -4.64
C TRP A 460 7.78 8.09 -4.73
N VAL A 461 8.06 7.11 -3.87
CA VAL A 461 7.41 5.79 -3.85
C VAL A 461 6.35 5.75 -2.73
N ASN A 462 5.13 5.33 -3.05
CA ASN A 462 4.00 5.38 -2.11
C ASN A 462 2.93 4.29 -2.34
N GLY A 463 1.94 4.26 -1.45
CA GLY A 463 0.86 3.27 -1.35
C GLY A 463 -0.52 3.92 -1.26
N HIS A 464 -1.37 3.48 -0.32
CA HIS A 464 -2.63 4.13 0.07
C HIS A 464 -3.80 4.01 -0.94
N THR A 465 -3.56 4.24 -2.24
CA THR A 465 -4.64 4.24 -3.25
C THR A 465 -5.00 2.83 -3.75
N HIS A 466 -4.28 1.81 -3.28
CA HIS A 466 -4.43 0.41 -3.67
C HIS A 466 -4.29 0.17 -5.19
N ARG A 467 -3.65 1.08 -5.93
CA ARG A 467 -3.56 1.06 -7.39
C ARG A 467 -2.11 1.08 -7.88
N ASN A 468 -1.80 0.39 -8.97
CA ASN A 468 -0.55 0.67 -9.69
C ASN A 468 -0.71 1.93 -10.54
N THR A 469 0.02 3.00 -10.20
CA THR A 469 0.03 4.26 -10.95
C THR A 469 1.44 4.84 -10.96
N ILE A 470 1.94 5.26 -12.12
CA ILE A 470 3.25 5.93 -12.23
C ILE A 470 3.07 7.30 -12.90
N THR A 471 3.32 8.36 -12.15
CA THR A 471 3.11 9.75 -12.57
C THR A 471 4.43 10.49 -12.80
N PRO A 472 4.69 11.05 -14.00
CA PRO A 472 5.81 11.95 -14.21
C PRO A 472 5.49 13.35 -13.66
N HIS A 473 6.33 13.86 -12.76
CA HIS A 473 6.25 15.22 -12.27
C HIS A 473 7.21 16.12 -13.04
N HIS A 474 6.72 16.72 -14.13
CA HIS A 474 7.51 17.69 -14.92
C HIS A 474 7.77 18.99 -14.15
N ALA A 475 8.94 19.58 -14.32
CA ALA A 475 9.32 20.88 -13.77
C ALA A 475 9.74 21.84 -14.90
N ASP A 476 9.80 23.14 -14.57
CA ASP A 476 10.22 24.18 -15.53
C ASP A 476 11.67 23.97 -16.00
N ASP A 477 12.56 23.58 -15.06
CA ASP A 477 13.85 22.99 -15.38
C ASP A 477 13.65 21.46 -15.53
N PRO A 478 13.84 20.88 -16.73
CA PRO A 478 13.67 19.44 -16.93
C PRO A 478 14.52 18.59 -15.98
N ALA A 479 15.67 19.10 -15.52
CA ALA A 479 16.53 18.39 -14.57
C ALA A 479 15.88 18.17 -13.19
N CYS A 480 14.86 18.96 -12.83
CA CYS A 480 14.12 18.84 -11.57
C CYS A 480 12.83 18.00 -11.71
N GLY A 481 12.65 17.30 -12.82
CA GLY A 481 11.56 16.34 -12.99
C GLY A 481 11.83 15.04 -12.25
N PHE A 482 10.81 14.45 -11.63
CA PHE A 482 10.93 13.19 -10.88
C PHE A 482 9.71 12.28 -11.10
N TRP A 483 9.82 11.00 -10.70
CA TRP A 483 8.74 10.02 -10.81
C TRP A 483 7.98 9.84 -9.50
N GLU A 484 6.66 9.82 -9.52
CA GLU A 484 5.86 9.30 -8.40
C GLU A 484 5.37 7.89 -8.75
N ILE A 485 5.65 6.91 -7.89
CA ILE A 485 5.44 5.49 -8.12
C ILE A 485 4.53 4.94 -7.02
N ASN A 486 3.26 4.70 -7.38
CA ASN A 486 2.28 4.08 -6.50
C ASN A 486 2.16 2.58 -6.82
N THR A 487 2.12 1.75 -5.79
CA THR A 487 1.93 0.30 -5.91
C THR A 487 0.57 -0.11 -5.36
N ALA A 488 -0.04 -1.12 -5.99
CA ALA A 488 -1.28 -1.70 -5.49
C ALA A 488 -1.10 -2.35 -4.12
N SER A 489 -2.17 -2.40 -3.32
CA SER A 489 -2.12 -2.97 -1.98
C SER A 489 -1.88 -4.48 -2.00
N HIS A 490 -1.58 -5.05 -0.84
CA HIS A 490 -1.50 -6.51 -0.66
C HIS A 490 -2.77 -7.11 -0.09
N VAL A 491 -3.73 -6.28 0.35
CA VAL A 491 -5.05 -6.69 0.83
C VAL A 491 -6.07 -6.87 -0.29
N ASP A 492 -6.07 -5.97 -1.27
CA ASP A 492 -6.99 -5.98 -2.41
C ASP A 492 -6.32 -6.53 -3.66
N PHE A 493 -7.12 -7.16 -4.53
CA PHE A 493 -6.64 -7.56 -5.84
C PHE A 493 -6.12 -6.33 -6.60
N PRO A 494 -4.89 -6.35 -7.17
CA PRO A 494 -4.14 -7.54 -7.59
C PRO A 494 -3.10 -8.11 -6.62
N GLN A 495 -2.92 -7.55 -5.43
CA GLN A 495 -1.97 -8.08 -4.42
C GLN A 495 -0.52 -8.18 -4.93
N LEU A 496 0.02 -7.07 -5.44
CA LEU A 496 1.34 -7.03 -6.10
C LEU A 496 2.35 -6.20 -5.32
N ALA A 497 3.55 -6.76 -5.10
CA ALA A 497 4.72 -5.99 -4.67
C ALA A 497 5.52 -5.49 -5.86
N ARG A 498 6.42 -4.53 -5.63
CA ARG A 498 7.21 -3.89 -6.69
C ARG A 498 8.70 -3.90 -6.36
N ILE A 499 9.50 -4.50 -7.25
CA ILE A 499 10.96 -4.41 -7.21
C ILE A 499 11.37 -3.14 -7.95
N ILE A 500 12.16 -2.29 -7.29
CA ILE A 500 12.71 -1.07 -7.85
C ILE A 500 14.22 -1.17 -7.97
N GLU A 501 14.75 -0.96 -9.17
CA GLU A 501 16.19 -1.00 -9.45
C GLU A 501 16.65 0.36 -9.95
N LEU A 502 17.59 1.00 -9.27
CA LEU A 502 18.25 2.23 -9.74
C LEU A 502 19.53 1.88 -10.48
N VAL A 503 19.70 2.46 -11.67
CA VAL A 503 20.81 2.18 -12.57
C VAL A 503 21.33 3.48 -13.16
N ASP A 504 22.65 3.64 -13.21
CA ASP A 504 23.31 4.70 -13.97
C ASP A 504 23.47 4.28 -15.43
N ASN A 505 22.92 5.05 -16.36
CA ASN A 505 23.01 4.76 -17.79
C ASN A 505 24.36 5.19 -18.42
N GLU A 506 25.23 5.85 -17.64
CA GLU A 506 26.52 6.43 -18.08
C GLU A 506 26.39 7.42 -19.26
N ASP A 507 25.24 8.10 -19.34
CA ASP A 507 24.94 9.04 -20.42
C ASP A 507 24.35 10.38 -19.95
N GLY A 508 24.29 10.60 -18.63
CA GLY A 508 23.59 11.74 -18.04
C GLY A 508 22.12 11.50 -17.72
N THR A 509 21.66 10.25 -17.82
CA THR A 509 20.37 9.79 -17.30
C THR A 509 20.55 8.65 -16.32
N LEU A 510 19.55 8.45 -15.48
CA LEU A 510 19.37 7.27 -14.64
C LEU A 510 18.10 6.54 -15.08
N SER A 511 18.03 5.24 -14.76
CA SER A 511 16.82 4.43 -14.95
C SER A 511 16.35 3.86 -13.61
N LEU A 512 15.04 3.95 -13.37
CA LEU A 512 14.33 3.21 -12.34
C LEU A 512 13.52 2.09 -13.01
N PHE A 513 13.90 0.83 -12.80
CA PHE A 513 13.06 -0.31 -13.21
C PHE A 513 12.05 -0.61 -12.13
N THR A 514 10.83 -1.01 -12.48
CA THR A 514 9.71 -1.15 -11.52
C THR A 514 8.95 -2.47 -11.66
N THR A 515 9.65 -3.60 -11.66
CA THR A 515 9.05 -4.92 -11.94
C THR A 515 8.11 -5.38 -10.84
N LEU A 516 6.88 -5.76 -11.18
CA LEU A 516 5.88 -6.27 -10.25
C LEU A 516 6.05 -7.76 -9.98
N VAL A 517 5.73 -8.18 -8.76
CA VAL A 517 5.79 -9.59 -8.31
C VAL A 517 4.53 -9.97 -7.53
N GLU A 518 4.12 -11.22 -7.71
CA GLU A 518 3.00 -11.85 -6.99
C GLU A 518 3.52 -12.70 -5.83
N ALA A 519 2.72 -12.92 -4.79
CA ALA A 519 3.07 -13.83 -3.70
C ALA A 519 3.39 -15.26 -4.20
N ASP A 520 4.19 -16.00 -3.42
CA ASP A 520 4.60 -17.36 -3.73
C ASP A 520 3.49 -18.37 -3.43
N SER A 521 2.39 -18.28 -4.18
CA SER A 521 1.28 -19.21 -4.13
C SER A 521 1.04 -19.83 -5.52
N PRO A 522 0.49 -21.05 -5.57
CA PRO A 522 -0.16 -21.55 -6.77
C PRO A 522 -1.24 -20.56 -7.26
N TYR A 523 -1.52 -20.57 -8.56
CA TYR A 523 -2.67 -19.83 -9.11
C TYR A 523 -4.01 -20.50 -8.78
N GLN A 524 -3.99 -21.83 -8.57
CA GLN A 524 -5.13 -22.64 -8.15
C GLN A 524 -4.67 -23.66 -7.12
N ALA A 525 -5.57 -24.00 -6.19
CA ALA A 525 -5.42 -25.13 -5.30
C ALA A 525 -6.74 -25.88 -5.18
N ASP A 526 -6.71 -27.18 -4.90
CA ASP A 526 -7.95 -27.89 -4.58
C ASP A 526 -8.59 -27.26 -3.32
N TYR A 527 -9.91 -27.13 -3.29
CA TYR A 527 -10.62 -26.58 -2.12
C TYR A 527 -10.54 -27.49 -0.89
N ASP A 528 -10.25 -28.78 -1.09
CA ASP A 528 -9.98 -29.72 -0.01
C ASP A 528 -8.53 -29.66 0.50
N ASP A 529 -7.62 -29.00 -0.23
CA ASP A 529 -6.23 -28.79 0.21
C ASP A 529 -6.17 -27.66 1.24
N ARG A 530 -5.89 -28.03 2.51
CA ARG A 530 -5.77 -27.11 3.65
C ARG A 530 -4.32 -26.78 3.99
N SER A 531 -3.41 -26.93 3.03
CA SER A 531 -2.02 -26.51 3.18
C SER A 531 -1.90 -24.99 3.17
N PRO A 532 -0.86 -24.41 3.81
CA PRO A 532 -0.60 -22.97 3.75
C PRO A 532 -0.53 -22.42 2.32
N ALA A 533 0.02 -23.18 1.37
CA ALA A 533 0.10 -22.77 -0.04
C ALA A 533 -1.27 -22.72 -0.72
N ALA A 534 -2.16 -23.66 -0.41
CA ALA A 534 -3.53 -23.66 -0.93
C ALA A 534 -4.36 -22.51 -0.35
N LEU A 535 -4.24 -22.25 0.95
CA LEU A 535 -4.89 -21.10 1.60
C LEU A 535 -4.37 -19.77 1.04
N ALA A 536 -3.07 -19.64 0.74
CA ALA A 536 -2.53 -18.46 0.08
C ALA A 536 -3.04 -18.29 -1.37
N ALA A 537 -3.32 -19.40 -2.08
CA ALA A 537 -3.98 -19.34 -3.39
C ALA A 537 -5.44 -18.87 -3.25
N LEU A 538 -6.17 -19.38 -2.25
CA LEU A 538 -7.53 -18.94 -1.91
C LEU A 538 -7.58 -17.46 -1.54
N TYR A 539 -6.61 -16.93 -0.80
CA TYR A 539 -6.50 -15.51 -0.48
C TYR A 539 -6.54 -14.64 -1.74
N ARG A 540 -5.77 -15.01 -2.76
CA ARG A 540 -5.73 -14.31 -4.05
C ARG A 540 -7.02 -14.50 -4.84
N GLU A 541 -7.53 -15.73 -4.91
CA GLU A 541 -8.76 -16.04 -5.64
C GLU A 541 -9.98 -15.30 -5.06
N LEU A 542 -10.12 -15.29 -3.73
CA LEU A 542 -11.16 -14.54 -3.04
C LEU A 542 -11.01 -13.04 -3.20
N SER A 543 -9.78 -12.50 -3.15
CA SER A 543 -9.54 -11.07 -3.39
C SER A 543 -9.99 -10.64 -4.79
N PHE A 544 -9.72 -11.46 -5.82
CA PHE A 544 -10.17 -11.19 -7.18
C PHE A 544 -11.69 -11.17 -7.27
N ASN A 545 -12.35 -12.14 -6.62
CA ASN A 545 -13.80 -12.29 -6.66
C ASN A 545 -14.54 -11.39 -5.69
N ASN A 546 -13.86 -10.57 -4.88
CA ASN A 546 -14.51 -9.60 -4.01
C ASN A 546 -15.50 -8.76 -4.85
N PRO A 547 -16.79 -8.66 -4.45
CA PRO A 547 -17.78 -7.89 -5.21
C PRO A 547 -17.42 -6.42 -5.42
N HIS A 548 -16.48 -5.91 -4.62
CA HIS A 548 -15.99 -4.54 -4.65
C HIS A 548 -14.66 -4.36 -5.40
N THR A 549 -14.12 -5.40 -6.02
CA THR A 549 -12.86 -5.34 -6.78
C THR A 549 -12.95 -4.32 -7.92
N ASP A 550 -12.02 -3.36 -7.93
CA ASP A 550 -11.80 -2.45 -9.07
C ASP A 550 -10.61 -2.93 -9.90
N LEU A 551 -10.86 -3.57 -11.04
CA LEU A 551 -9.77 -4.06 -11.91
C LEU A 551 -8.90 -2.94 -12.46
N ALA A 552 -9.31 -1.67 -12.40
CA ALA A 552 -8.44 -0.56 -12.77
C ALA A 552 -7.26 -0.42 -11.78
N GLN A 553 -7.33 -1.00 -10.57
CA GLN A 553 -6.21 -1.07 -9.62
C GLN A 553 -4.98 -1.82 -10.16
N LEU A 554 -5.15 -2.68 -11.18
CA LEU A 554 -4.04 -3.28 -11.93
C LEU A 554 -3.08 -2.26 -12.54
N GLY A 555 -3.56 -1.04 -12.82
CA GLY A 555 -2.83 -0.02 -13.56
C GLY A 555 -2.74 -0.33 -15.06
N GLU A 556 -2.36 0.66 -15.86
CA GLU A 556 -2.13 0.51 -17.29
C GLU A 556 -0.75 -0.11 -17.56
N LEU A 557 -0.44 -0.44 -18.82
CA LEU A 557 0.87 -1.00 -19.19
C LEU A 557 2.04 -0.11 -18.73
N GLY A 558 1.86 1.22 -18.74
CA GLY A 558 2.85 2.20 -18.29
C GLY A 558 2.98 2.35 -16.77
N ASP A 559 2.19 1.61 -15.99
CA ASP A 559 2.21 1.60 -14.52
C ASP A 559 2.73 0.27 -13.95
N ARG A 560 2.92 -0.75 -14.79
CA ARG A 560 3.31 -2.10 -14.39
C ARG A 560 4.83 -2.25 -14.45
N ASN A 561 5.34 -3.19 -15.25
CA ASN A 561 6.76 -3.39 -15.45
C ASN A 561 7.31 -2.28 -16.34
N THR A 562 8.06 -1.32 -15.78
CA THR A 562 8.60 -0.22 -16.57
C THR A 562 10.10 -0.02 -16.39
N GLU A 563 10.73 0.62 -17.38
CA GLU A 563 11.96 1.39 -17.24
C GLU A 563 11.58 2.87 -17.25
N LEU A 564 11.78 3.57 -16.15
CA LEU A 564 11.51 5.00 -16.02
C LEU A 564 12.82 5.78 -16.15
N LEU A 565 12.95 6.60 -17.19
CA LEU A 565 14.13 7.45 -17.34
C LEU A 565 13.97 8.77 -16.57
N VAL A 566 15.04 9.19 -15.90
CA VAL A 566 15.10 10.44 -15.15
C VAL A 566 16.47 11.12 -15.39
N PRO A 567 16.54 12.46 -15.48
CA PRO A 567 17.82 13.16 -15.55
C PRO A 567 18.67 12.88 -14.31
N GLY A 568 19.98 12.74 -14.48
CA GLY A 568 20.87 12.57 -13.34
C GLY A 568 22.12 11.77 -13.67
N ARG A 569 23.08 11.80 -12.74
CA ARG A 569 24.32 11.00 -12.76
C ARG A 569 24.64 10.61 -11.33
N MET A 570 25.35 9.50 -11.15
CA MET A 570 25.84 9.15 -9.82
C MET A 570 26.88 10.18 -9.32
N PRO A 571 26.67 10.80 -8.14
CA PRO A 571 27.61 11.80 -7.61
C PRO A 571 29.01 11.27 -7.30
N THR A 572 29.12 9.96 -7.10
CA THR A 572 30.37 9.28 -6.73
C THR A 572 31.23 8.88 -7.94
N ARG A 573 30.88 9.29 -9.17
CA ARG A 573 31.54 8.83 -10.41
C ARG A 573 31.84 9.96 -11.38
#